data_AF-A0A1G4A0U8-F1
#
_entry.id   AF-A0A1G4A0U8-F1
#
_cell.length_a   1.000
_cell.length_b   1.000
_cell.length_c   1.000
_cell.angle_alpha   90.00
_cell.angle_beta   90.00
_cell.angle_gamma   90.00
#
_symmetry.space_group_name_H-M   'P 1'
#
loop_
_entity.id
_entity.type
_entity.pdbx_description
1 polymer ?
#
loop_
_entity_poly.entity_id
_entity_poly.type
_entity_poly.pdbx_seq_one_letter_code
_entity_poly.pdbx_strand_id
1 'polypeptide(L)'
;LADALAAAKLRREDIARSVATGYGRDNVPWAHETMTEITCHAKGAWHYFRRKITVIDIGAQDSKVIHMDEKGKRVGFKMNRKCAAGTGAFLEEIALRLALNVEALNGLAEQSKKEVTLGSFCTVFAATEILSKIRAGEKVEDIVRGAFHSVVKRLQEMDSAHGDLVMTGGVAAHNPCLVRMFSEAYGRPVHVPPDPQLTGAFGAALLAMEHTRTTKS
;
A
#
# COMPACT_ATOMS: atom_id res chain seq x y z
N LEU A 1 -8.49 19.90 0.88
CA LEU A 1 -8.27 20.80 -0.27
C LEU A 1 -7.68 22.14 0.17
N ALA A 2 -8.29 22.83 1.15
CA ALA A 2 -7.75 24.10 1.67
C ALA A 2 -6.27 24.00 2.09
N ASP A 3 -5.91 22.99 2.88
CA ASP A 3 -4.52 22.82 3.33
C ASP A 3 -3.54 22.60 2.18
N ALA A 4 -3.91 21.77 1.20
CA ALA A 4 -3.09 21.52 0.02
C ALA A 4 -2.90 22.78 -0.85
N LEU A 5 -3.95 23.59 -1.00
CA LEU A 5 -3.90 24.87 -1.71
C LEU A 5 -3.02 25.89 -0.96
N ALA A 6 -3.18 25.98 0.36
CA ALA A 6 -2.37 26.84 1.21
C ALA A 6 -0.88 26.46 1.17
N ALA A 7 -0.57 25.17 1.27
CA ALA A 7 0.80 24.65 1.15
C ALA A 7 1.42 24.96 -0.22
N ALA A 8 0.62 24.89 -1.29
CA ALA A 8 1.05 25.22 -2.64
C ALA A 8 1.04 26.73 -2.95
N LYS A 9 0.53 27.58 -2.05
CA LYS A 9 0.26 29.01 -2.28
C LYS A 9 -0.61 29.26 -3.53
N LEU A 10 -1.61 28.40 -3.74
CA LEU A 10 -2.56 28.49 -4.85
C LEU A 10 -3.98 28.74 -4.34
N ARG A 11 -4.83 29.26 -5.22
CA ARG A 11 -6.27 29.40 -5.03
C ARG A 11 -6.99 28.32 -5.82
N ARG A 12 -8.25 28.07 -5.47
CA ARG A 12 -9.06 27.05 -6.14
C ARG A 12 -9.23 27.33 -7.64
N GLU A 13 -9.33 28.60 -8.02
CA GLU A 13 -9.42 29.05 -9.42
C GLU A 13 -8.14 28.76 -10.23
N ASP A 14 -6.99 28.56 -9.57
CA ASP A 14 -5.74 28.21 -10.22
C ASP A 14 -5.69 26.71 -10.60
N ILE A 15 -6.68 25.91 -10.16
CA ILE A 15 -6.78 24.48 -10.46
C ILE A 15 -7.56 24.27 -11.76
N ALA A 16 -6.83 24.01 -12.85
CA ALA A 16 -7.44 23.79 -14.16
C ALA A 16 -8.32 22.52 -14.24
N ARG A 17 -7.97 21.46 -13.51
CA ARG A 17 -8.71 20.19 -13.49
C ARG A 17 -8.37 19.39 -12.24
N SER A 18 -9.30 18.54 -11.80
CA SER A 18 -9.14 17.69 -10.62
C SER A 18 -9.78 16.33 -10.84
N VAL A 19 -9.12 15.28 -10.33
CA VAL A 19 -9.60 13.90 -10.37
C VAL A 19 -9.66 13.39 -8.92
N ALA A 20 -10.81 12.88 -8.50
CA ALA A 20 -10.95 12.20 -7.22
C ALA A 20 -10.66 10.70 -7.36
N THR A 21 -10.01 10.12 -6.35
CA THR A 21 -9.63 8.70 -6.32
C THR A 21 -9.82 8.10 -4.93
N GLY A 22 -9.56 6.80 -4.79
CA GLY A 22 -9.80 6.03 -3.57
C GLY A 22 -11.24 5.56 -3.41
N TYR A 23 -11.51 4.93 -2.27
CA TYR A 23 -12.82 4.40 -1.89
C TYR A 23 -13.91 5.48 -1.90
N GLY A 24 -13.63 6.64 -1.33
CA GLY A 24 -14.58 7.75 -1.19
C GLY A 24 -14.67 8.70 -2.38
N ARG A 25 -14.10 8.36 -3.55
CA ARG A 25 -14.02 9.28 -4.72
C ARG A 25 -15.38 9.84 -5.16
N ASP A 26 -16.44 9.05 -5.01
CA ASP A 26 -17.79 9.41 -5.44
C ASP A 26 -18.46 10.41 -4.45
N ASN A 27 -17.87 10.61 -3.26
CA ASN A 27 -18.29 11.59 -2.27
C ASN A 27 -17.54 12.93 -2.40
N VAL A 28 -16.88 13.17 -3.53
CA VAL A 28 -16.09 14.38 -3.79
C VAL A 28 -16.74 15.17 -4.93
N PRO A 29 -17.91 15.83 -4.70
CA PRO A 29 -18.74 16.41 -5.76
C PRO A 29 -18.08 17.59 -6.49
N TRP A 30 -17.00 18.13 -5.95
CA TRP A 30 -16.25 19.22 -6.56
C TRP A 30 -15.15 18.76 -7.52
N ALA A 31 -14.85 17.45 -7.57
CA ALA A 31 -13.90 16.92 -8.53
C ALA A 31 -14.51 16.92 -9.93
N HIS A 32 -13.70 17.22 -10.95
CA HIS A 32 -14.19 17.22 -12.33
C HIS A 32 -14.48 15.80 -12.82
N GLU A 33 -13.69 14.83 -12.34
CA GLU A 33 -13.78 13.42 -12.70
C GLU A 33 -13.47 12.54 -11.50
N THR A 34 -13.90 11.28 -11.58
CA THR A 34 -13.49 10.24 -10.64
C THR A 34 -12.70 9.17 -11.36
N MET A 35 -11.73 8.58 -10.66
CA MET A 35 -10.92 7.50 -11.20
C MET A 35 -10.63 6.48 -10.11
N THR A 36 -10.53 5.20 -10.50
CA THR A 36 -10.18 4.15 -9.53
C THR A 36 -8.77 4.35 -9.00
N GLU A 37 -8.56 4.01 -7.72
CA GLU A 37 -7.23 4.01 -7.11
C GLU A 37 -6.28 3.02 -7.77
N ILE A 38 -6.79 1.92 -8.33
CA ILE A 38 -5.99 0.98 -9.14
C ILE A 38 -5.33 1.72 -10.30
N THR A 39 -6.11 2.49 -11.07
CA THR A 39 -5.56 3.30 -12.17
C THR A 39 -4.58 4.35 -11.65
N CYS A 40 -4.90 5.02 -10.54
CA CYS A 40 -4.09 6.12 -10.03
C CYS A 40 -2.76 5.65 -9.44
N HIS A 41 -2.75 4.66 -8.55
CA HIS A 41 -1.51 4.07 -8.00
C HIS A 41 -0.63 3.51 -9.11
N ALA A 42 -1.23 2.81 -10.08
CA ALA A 42 -0.51 2.31 -11.25
C ALA A 42 0.14 3.42 -12.07
N LYS A 43 -0.61 4.51 -12.35
CA LYS A 43 -0.11 5.67 -13.09
C LYS A 43 1.03 6.37 -12.35
N GLY A 44 0.85 6.62 -11.06
CA GLY A 44 1.83 7.28 -10.20
C GLY A 44 3.12 6.47 -10.08
N ALA A 45 3.01 5.16 -9.79
CA ALA A 45 4.16 4.27 -9.73
C ALA A 45 4.90 4.18 -11.07
N TRP A 46 4.18 3.98 -12.17
CA TRP A 46 4.81 3.90 -13.49
C TRP A 46 5.49 5.20 -13.90
N HIS A 47 4.97 6.36 -13.50
CA HIS A 47 5.61 7.65 -13.77
C HIS A 47 7.05 7.73 -13.22
N TYR A 48 7.29 7.20 -12.03
CA TYR A 48 8.62 7.23 -11.39
C TYR A 48 9.62 6.24 -12.02
N PHE A 49 9.16 5.06 -12.47
CA PHE A 49 10.06 3.98 -12.88
C PHE A 49 10.11 3.69 -14.39
N ARG A 50 9.06 4.10 -15.13
CA ARG A 50 8.92 4.06 -16.61
C ARG A 50 9.35 2.75 -17.27
N ARG A 51 8.91 1.63 -16.70
CA ARG A 51 9.24 0.27 -17.14
C ARG A 51 8.12 -0.71 -16.79
N LYS A 52 8.26 -1.97 -17.21
CA LYS A 52 7.35 -3.04 -16.80
C LYS A 52 7.47 -3.28 -15.29
N ILE A 53 6.39 -3.01 -14.57
CA ILE A 53 6.35 -3.09 -13.10
C ILE A 53 5.13 -3.86 -12.61
N THR A 54 5.27 -4.46 -11.44
CA THR A 54 4.15 -4.89 -10.59
C THR A 54 4.09 -3.98 -9.38
N VAL A 55 2.94 -3.32 -9.18
CA VAL A 55 2.68 -2.46 -8.03
C VAL A 55 1.96 -3.28 -6.96
N ILE A 56 2.54 -3.38 -5.78
CA ILE A 56 1.91 -3.85 -4.55
C ILE A 56 1.46 -2.62 -3.76
N ASP A 57 0.16 -2.36 -3.76
CA ASP A 57 -0.45 -1.29 -2.97
C ASP A 57 -1.08 -1.89 -1.72
N ILE A 58 -0.65 -1.46 -0.54
CA ILE A 58 -1.21 -1.93 0.74
C ILE A 58 -1.75 -0.72 1.51
N GLY A 59 -3.08 -0.59 1.48
CA GLY A 59 -3.84 0.38 2.25
C GLY A 59 -4.26 -0.18 3.61
N ALA A 60 -5.11 0.59 4.32
CA ALA A 60 -5.67 0.14 5.59
C ALA A 60 -6.65 -1.02 5.40
N GLN A 61 -7.61 -0.90 4.47
CA GLN A 61 -8.71 -1.84 4.34
C GLN A 61 -8.60 -2.82 3.16
N ASP A 62 -7.71 -2.55 2.23
CA ASP A 62 -7.49 -3.41 1.07
C ASP A 62 -6.01 -3.46 0.67
N SER A 63 -5.70 -4.43 -0.18
CA SER A 63 -4.42 -4.53 -0.85
C SER A 63 -4.57 -4.98 -2.29
N LYS A 64 -3.63 -4.58 -3.14
CA LYS A 64 -3.72 -4.71 -4.60
C LYS A 64 -2.38 -5.14 -5.16
N VAL A 65 -2.43 -6.00 -6.17
CA VAL A 65 -1.31 -6.31 -7.04
C VAL A 65 -1.71 -5.86 -8.44
N ILE A 66 -0.96 -4.92 -9.03
CA ILE A 66 -1.32 -4.25 -10.28
C ILE A 66 -0.17 -4.38 -11.26
N HIS A 67 -0.43 -4.89 -12.46
CA HIS A 67 0.59 -5.11 -13.47
C HIS A 67 0.54 -4.03 -14.55
N MET A 68 1.70 -3.44 -14.83
CA MET A 68 1.91 -2.44 -15.87
C MET A 68 2.94 -2.94 -16.87
N ASP A 69 2.66 -2.76 -18.16
CA ASP A 69 3.66 -3.00 -19.21
C ASP A 69 4.65 -1.83 -19.34
N GLU A 70 5.67 -2.02 -20.18
CA GLU A 70 6.69 -1.01 -20.47
C GLU A 70 6.13 0.27 -21.10
N LYS A 71 4.91 0.26 -21.65
CA LYS A 71 4.24 1.42 -22.25
C LYS A 71 3.33 2.16 -21.25
N GLY A 72 3.24 1.68 -20.01
CA GLY A 72 2.40 2.29 -18.97
C GLY A 72 0.93 1.92 -19.10
N LYS A 73 0.59 0.83 -19.80
CA LYS A 73 -0.75 0.26 -19.83
C LYS A 73 -0.91 -0.76 -18.71
N ARG A 74 -2.02 -0.69 -17.99
CA ARG A 74 -2.42 -1.73 -17.04
C ARG A 74 -2.82 -2.99 -17.79
N VAL A 75 -2.12 -4.09 -17.53
CA VAL A 75 -2.37 -5.39 -18.18
C VAL A 75 -3.16 -6.35 -17.29
N GLY A 76 -3.21 -6.11 -15.98
CA GLY A 76 -3.98 -6.92 -15.04
C GLY A 76 -3.94 -6.37 -13.63
N PHE A 77 -4.84 -6.84 -12.77
CA PHE A 77 -4.76 -6.60 -11.33
C PHE A 77 -5.53 -7.66 -10.52
N LYS A 78 -5.12 -7.85 -9.27
CA LYS A 78 -5.86 -8.52 -8.22
C LYS A 78 -6.01 -7.59 -7.03
N MET A 79 -7.11 -7.73 -6.30
CA MET A 79 -7.38 -6.91 -5.12
C MET A 79 -8.10 -7.74 -4.06
N ASN A 80 -7.62 -7.63 -2.83
CA ASN A 80 -8.31 -8.12 -1.65
C ASN A 80 -8.95 -6.93 -0.91
N ARG A 81 -10.28 -6.90 -0.86
CA ARG A 81 -11.08 -5.90 -0.10
C ARG A 81 -12.03 -6.50 0.92
N LYS A 82 -12.11 -7.83 1.00
CA LYS A 82 -13.09 -8.56 1.83
C LYS A 82 -12.48 -9.06 3.14
N CYS A 83 -11.16 -9.09 3.22
CA CYS A 83 -10.44 -9.67 4.34
C CYS A 83 -9.32 -8.71 4.76
N ALA A 84 -9.20 -8.46 6.06
CA ALA A 84 -8.12 -7.65 6.62
C ALA A 84 -6.73 -8.31 6.48
N ALA A 85 -6.67 -9.62 6.23
CA ALA A 85 -5.41 -10.31 5.99
C ALA A 85 -4.63 -9.66 4.84
N GLY A 86 -3.39 -9.26 5.11
CA GLY A 86 -2.55 -8.59 4.12
C GLY A 86 -2.87 -7.11 3.91
N THR A 87 -3.50 -6.45 4.88
CA THR A 87 -3.78 -5.00 4.86
C THR A 87 -3.29 -4.32 6.15
N GLY A 88 -3.33 -2.99 6.21
CA GLY A 88 -3.01 -2.23 7.42
C GLY A 88 -3.91 -2.56 8.61
N ALA A 89 -5.19 -2.85 8.39
CA ALA A 89 -6.14 -3.24 9.44
C ALA A 89 -5.73 -4.53 10.16
N PHE A 90 -5.05 -5.46 9.47
CA PHE A 90 -4.45 -6.61 10.15
C PHE A 90 -3.31 -6.19 11.10
N LEU A 91 -2.46 -5.25 10.67
CA LEU A 91 -1.38 -4.72 11.51
C LEU A 91 -1.92 -3.92 12.69
N GLU A 92 -2.99 -3.13 12.49
CA GLU A 92 -3.70 -2.42 13.56
C GLU A 92 -4.27 -3.39 14.61
N GLU A 93 -4.90 -4.49 14.18
CA GLU A 93 -5.39 -5.51 15.10
C GLU A 93 -4.23 -6.17 15.87
N ILE A 94 -3.11 -6.47 15.21
CA ILE A 94 -1.93 -7.04 15.87
C ILE A 94 -1.38 -6.07 16.92
N ALA A 95 -1.23 -4.78 16.57
CA ALA A 95 -0.80 -3.75 17.50
C ALA A 95 -1.73 -3.66 18.71
N LEU A 96 -3.06 -3.66 18.47
CA LEU A 96 -4.06 -3.65 19.54
C LEU A 96 -3.91 -4.82 20.50
N ARG A 97 -3.72 -6.05 19.98
CA ARG A 97 -3.57 -7.26 20.81
C ARG A 97 -2.28 -7.28 21.63
N LEU A 98 -1.25 -6.63 21.13
CA LEU A 98 0.04 -6.48 21.80
C LEU A 98 0.08 -5.23 22.71
N ALA A 99 -1.01 -4.45 22.78
CA ALA A 99 -1.07 -3.16 23.48
C ALA A 99 0.03 -2.18 22.99
N LEU A 100 0.24 -2.14 21.68
CA LEU A 100 1.21 -1.29 20.99
C LEU A 100 0.51 -0.23 20.12
N ASN A 101 1.23 0.86 19.85
CA ASN A 101 0.89 1.76 18.75
C ASN A 101 1.32 1.13 17.42
N VAL A 102 0.55 1.32 16.35
CA VAL A 102 0.84 0.73 15.04
C VAL A 102 2.19 1.25 14.47
N GLU A 103 2.56 2.48 14.80
CA GLU A 103 3.82 3.12 14.42
C GLU A 103 5.05 2.45 15.05
N ALA A 104 4.87 1.75 16.17
CA ALA A 104 5.96 1.03 16.84
C ALA A 104 6.30 -0.30 16.16
N LEU A 105 5.39 -0.85 15.34
CA LEU A 105 5.53 -2.18 14.77
C LEU A 105 6.79 -2.31 13.91
N ASN A 106 7.11 -1.31 13.08
CA ASN A 106 8.29 -1.39 12.23
C ASN A 106 9.58 -1.49 13.06
N GLY A 107 9.74 -0.61 14.06
CA GLY A 107 10.94 -0.61 14.91
C GLY A 107 11.10 -1.90 15.72
N LEU A 108 9.99 -2.53 16.13
CA LEU A 108 10.01 -3.83 16.79
C LEU A 108 10.38 -4.95 15.82
N ALA A 109 9.79 -4.99 14.63
CA ALA A 109 10.12 -6.00 13.62
C ALA A 109 11.62 -6.00 13.27
N GLU A 110 12.25 -4.83 13.25
CA GLU A 110 13.70 -4.70 12.98
C GLU A 110 14.59 -5.30 14.06
N GLN A 111 14.10 -5.41 15.30
CA GLN A 111 14.84 -5.95 16.44
C GLN A 111 14.75 -7.47 16.54
N SER A 112 13.83 -8.09 15.80
CA SER A 112 13.62 -9.54 15.83
C SER A 112 14.88 -10.29 15.42
N LYS A 113 15.18 -11.34 16.21
CA LYS A 113 16.36 -12.22 16.03
C LYS A 113 15.96 -13.65 15.75
N LYS A 114 14.69 -13.98 15.92
CA LYS A 114 14.14 -15.32 15.74
C LYS A 114 12.90 -15.24 14.89
N GLU A 115 12.78 -16.15 13.95
CA GLU A 115 11.57 -16.29 13.16
C GLU A 115 10.45 -16.92 14.00
N VAL A 116 9.31 -16.24 14.07
CA VAL A 116 8.06 -16.77 14.64
C VAL A 116 7.01 -16.77 13.55
N THR A 117 6.56 -17.95 13.16
CA THR A 117 5.49 -18.09 12.15
C THR A 117 4.13 -18.05 12.82
N LEU A 118 3.20 -17.30 12.20
CA LEU A 118 1.76 -17.41 12.45
C LEU A 118 1.14 -18.38 11.44
N GLY A 119 0.40 -19.37 11.93
CA GLY A 119 -0.21 -20.43 11.14
C GLY A 119 -1.47 -20.01 10.37
N SER A 120 -2.15 -18.92 10.77
CA SER A 120 -3.36 -18.45 10.10
C SER A 120 -3.22 -17.06 9.47
N PHE A 121 -3.78 -16.89 8.27
CA PHE A 121 -3.99 -15.56 7.68
C PHE A 121 -5.20 -14.83 8.25
N CYS A 122 -6.18 -15.56 8.78
CA CYS A 122 -7.40 -14.95 9.27
C CYS A 122 -7.07 -14.06 10.47
N THR A 123 -7.34 -12.75 10.37
CA THR A 123 -7.06 -11.77 11.43
C THR A 123 -7.61 -12.21 12.79
N VAL A 124 -8.80 -12.82 12.83
CA VAL A 124 -9.41 -13.34 14.06
C VAL A 124 -8.56 -14.46 14.68
N PHE A 125 -8.10 -15.42 13.88
CA PHE A 125 -7.28 -16.52 14.39
C PHE A 125 -5.84 -16.08 14.68
N ALA A 126 -5.26 -15.22 13.86
CA ALA A 126 -3.94 -14.64 14.10
C ALA A 126 -3.89 -13.88 15.44
N ALA A 127 -4.93 -13.11 15.77
CA ALA A 127 -5.05 -12.45 17.06
C ALA A 127 -5.04 -13.44 18.25
N THR A 128 -5.73 -14.58 18.11
CA THR A 128 -5.69 -15.63 19.15
C THR A 128 -4.35 -16.37 19.22
N GLU A 129 -3.71 -16.58 18.07
CA GLU A 129 -2.40 -17.23 17.96
C GLU A 129 -1.31 -16.39 18.62
N ILE A 130 -1.35 -15.06 18.44
CA ILE A 130 -0.43 -14.12 19.10
C ILE A 130 -0.45 -14.29 20.61
N LEU A 131 -1.63 -14.39 21.23
CA LEU A 131 -1.74 -14.62 22.68
C LEU A 131 -1.11 -15.96 23.09
N SER A 132 -1.24 -16.99 22.27
CA SER A 132 -0.58 -18.28 22.50
C SER A 132 0.93 -18.19 22.37
N LYS A 133 1.47 -17.42 21.42
CA LYS A 133 2.92 -17.16 21.29
C LYS A 133 3.47 -16.39 22.49
N ILE A 134 2.75 -15.38 22.97
CA ILE A 134 3.12 -14.66 24.21
C ILE A 134 3.19 -15.62 25.39
N ARG A 135 2.17 -16.46 25.58
CA ARG A 135 2.15 -17.46 26.66
C ARG A 135 3.29 -18.49 26.55
N ALA A 136 3.73 -18.78 25.32
CA ALA A 136 4.88 -19.65 25.06
C ALA A 136 6.24 -18.96 25.28
N GLY A 137 6.25 -17.68 25.70
CA GLY A 137 7.46 -16.92 25.99
C GLY A 137 8.15 -16.35 24.75
N GLU A 138 7.47 -16.32 23.59
CA GLU A 138 8.00 -15.66 22.40
C GLU A 138 8.08 -14.14 22.62
N LYS A 139 9.14 -13.53 22.11
CA LYS A 139 9.35 -12.09 22.25
C LYS A 139 8.42 -11.30 21.33
N VAL A 140 8.03 -10.10 21.78
CA VAL A 140 7.10 -9.23 21.04
C VAL A 140 7.66 -8.87 19.67
N GLU A 141 8.95 -8.53 19.58
CA GLU A 141 9.63 -8.22 18.32
C GLU A 141 9.54 -9.37 17.30
N ASP A 142 9.70 -10.61 17.75
CA ASP A 142 9.67 -11.80 16.90
C ASP A 142 8.23 -12.09 16.43
N ILE A 143 7.23 -11.91 17.29
CA ILE A 143 5.81 -12.03 16.94
C ILE A 143 5.42 -10.98 15.90
N VAL A 144 5.84 -9.71 16.08
CA VAL A 144 5.55 -8.62 15.13
C VAL A 144 6.17 -8.91 13.77
N ARG A 145 7.43 -9.40 13.73
CA ARG A 145 8.05 -9.82 12.47
C ARG A 145 7.31 -11.00 11.84
N GLY A 146 6.79 -11.92 12.64
CA GLY A 146 5.89 -12.98 12.20
C GLY A 146 4.61 -12.47 11.54
N ALA A 147 3.99 -11.44 12.10
CA ALA A 147 2.82 -10.79 11.51
C ALA A 147 3.15 -10.12 10.16
N PHE A 148 4.32 -9.46 10.05
CA PHE A 148 4.79 -8.92 8.77
C PHE A 148 4.98 -10.03 7.73
N HIS A 149 5.54 -11.17 8.13
CA HIS A 149 5.68 -12.33 7.25
C HIS A 149 4.33 -12.84 6.75
N SER A 150 3.30 -12.87 7.61
CA SER A 150 1.93 -13.22 7.20
C SER A 150 1.37 -12.26 6.14
N VAL A 151 1.66 -10.95 6.23
CA VAL A 151 1.28 -9.97 5.21
C VAL A 151 1.97 -10.28 3.88
N VAL A 152 3.29 -10.48 3.90
CA VAL A 152 4.07 -10.80 2.67
C VAL A 152 3.52 -12.04 1.99
N LYS A 153 3.37 -13.14 2.73
CA LYS A 153 2.87 -14.41 2.21
C LYS A 153 1.46 -14.27 1.65
N ARG A 154 0.59 -13.48 2.29
CA ARG A 154 -0.77 -13.25 1.81
C ARG A 154 -0.80 -12.54 0.45
N LEU A 155 0.10 -11.59 0.23
CA LEU A 155 0.23 -10.90 -1.07
C LEU A 155 0.81 -11.82 -2.14
N GLN A 156 1.77 -12.69 -1.80
CA GLN A 156 2.30 -13.71 -2.72
C GLN A 156 1.24 -14.73 -3.17
N GLU A 157 0.32 -15.11 -2.28
CA GLU A 157 -0.80 -16.00 -2.63
C GLU A 157 -1.88 -15.30 -3.48
N MET A 158 -1.96 -13.96 -3.40
CA MET A 158 -2.96 -13.20 -4.15
C MET A 158 -2.63 -13.12 -5.64
N ASP A 159 -1.36 -12.83 -5.96
CA ASP A 159 -0.86 -12.90 -7.33
C ASP A 159 0.67 -12.98 -7.39
N SER A 160 1.17 -13.50 -8.50
CA SER A 160 2.60 -13.52 -8.80
C SER A 160 3.08 -12.17 -9.36
N ALA A 161 4.28 -11.74 -9.01
CA ALA A 161 4.83 -10.49 -9.54
C ALA A 161 5.58 -10.69 -10.86
N HIS A 162 5.36 -9.77 -11.81
CA HIS A 162 6.02 -9.75 -13.11
C HIS A 162 6.75 -8.42 -13.33
N GLY A 163 8.00 -8.46 -13.79
CA GLY A 163 8.84 -7.26 -13.90
C GLY A 163 9.37 -6.76 -12.55
N ASP A 164 9.71 -5.47 -12.51
CA ASP A 164 10.25 -4.82 -11.30
C ASP A 164 9.13 -4.60 -10.28
N LEU A 165 9.44 -4.78 -8.99
CA LEU A 165 8.46 -4.70 -7.93
C LEU A 165 8.43 -3.28 -7.36
N VAL A 166 7.24 -2.71 -7.22
CA VAL A 166 7.03 -1.37 -6.66
C VAL A 166 6.03 -1.46 -5.53
N MET A 167 6.32 -0.89 -4.36
CA MET A 167 5.37 -0.81 -3.25
C MET A 167 4.83 0.61 -3.06
N THR A 168 3.52 0.71 -2.82
CA THR A 168 2.81 1.97 -2.55
C THR A 168 1.82 1.78 -1.40
N GLY A 169 1.18 2.87 -0.97
CA GLY A 169 0.20 2.87 0.12
C GLY A 169 0.83 3.18 1.48
N GLY A 170 -0.03 3.40 2.47
CA GLY A 170 0.38 3.81 3.82
C GLY A 170 1.21 2.75 4.54
N VAL A 171 0.91 1.47 4.34
CA VAL A 171 1.70 0.40 4.98
C VAL A 171 3.15 0.41 4.47
N ALA A 172 3.37 0.63 3.17
CA ALA A 172 4.72 0.77 2.63
C ALA A 172 5.43 2.03 3.15
N ALA A 173 4.70 3.14 3.36
CA ALA A 173 5.24 4.39 3.87
C ALA A 173 5.82 4.27 5.29
N HIS A 174 5.10 3.55 6.16
CA HIS A 174 5.40 3.50 7.60
C HIS A 174 6.15 2.23 8.03
N ASN A 175 6.35 1.27 7.13
CA ASN A 175 6.96 -0.03 7.46
C ASN A 175 8.10 -0.41 6.50
N PRO A 176 9.25 0.29 6.50
CA PRO A 176 10.41 -0.06 5.67
C PRO A 176 10.96 -1.48 5.91
N CYS A 177 10.80 -2.03 7.11
CA CYS A 177 11.15 -3.44 7.39
C CYS A 177 10.29 -4.40 6.55
N LEU A 178 8.98 -4.14 6.45
CA LEU A 178 8.08 -4.94 5.62
C LEU A 178 8.49 -4.85 4.14
N VAL A 179 8.87 -3.67 3.65
CA VAL A 179 9.37 -3.49 2.26
C VAL A 179 10.61 -4.35 1.98
N ARG A 180 11.55 -4.42 2.94
CA ARG A 180 12.73 -5.31 2.83
C ARG A 180 12.32 -6.77 2.82
N MET A 181 11.36 -7.17 3.67
CA MET A 181 10.84 -8.54 3.68
C MET A 181 10.15 -8.92 2.36
N PHE A 182 9.45 -7.99 1.71
CA PHE A 182 8.96 -8.19 0.35
C PHE A 182 10.12 -8.40 -0.65
N SER A 183 11.20 -7.63 -0.54
CA SER A 183 12.37 -7.80 -1.42
C SER A 183 13.02 -9.18 -1.25
N GLU A 184 13.18 -9.63 0.00
CA GLU A 184 13.69 -10.96 0.35
C GLU A 184 12.78 -12.06 -0.20
N ALA A 185 11.46 -11.96 0.04
CA ALA A 185 10.51 -12.99 -0.35
C ALA A 185 10.31 -13.13 -1.86
N TYR A 186 10.45 -12.04 -2.62
CA TYR A 186 10.37 -12.07 -4.09
C TYR A 186 11.74 -12.26 -4.77
N GLY A 187 12.82 -12.35 -3.99
CA GLY A 187 14.19 -12.52 -4.49
C GLY A 187 14.66 -11.40 -5.40
N ARG A 188 14.10 -10.19 -5.25
CA ARG A 188 14.42 -9.02 -6.09
C ARG A 188 14.17 -7.71 -5.33
N PRO A 189 14.86 -6.61 -5.68
CA PRO A 189 14.62 -5.32 -5.04
C PRO A 189 13.16 -4.84 -5.21
N VAL A 190 12.61 -4.28 -4.13
CA VAL A 190 11.37 -3.49 -4.17
C VAL A 190 11.74 -2.02 -4.28
N HIS A 191 11.15 -1.35 -5.25
CA HIS A 191 11.22 0.10 -5.38
C HIS A 191 10.05 0.77 -4.64
N VAL A 192 10.31 1.94 -4.06
CA VAL A 192 9.29 2.73 -3.36
C VAL A 192 9.35 4.16 -3.91
N PRO A 193 8.23 4.75 -4.36
CA PRO A 193 8.19 6.18 -4.72
C PRO A 193 8.56 7.08 -3.53
N PRO A 194 8.90 8.37 -3.75
CA PRO A 194 9.22 9.29 -2.66
C PRO A 194 8.15 9.36 -1.57
N ASP A 195 6.88 9.43 -1.98
CA ASP A 195 5.72 9.44 -1.08
C ASP A 195 4.77 8.28 -1.44
N PRO A 196 5.03 7.05 -0.94
CA PRO A 196 4.26 5.87 -1.32
C PRO A 196 2.77 5.98 -0.93
N GLN A 197 2.46 6.64 0.20
CA GLN A 197 1.08 6.89 0.62
C GLN A 197 0.34 7.88 -0.30
N LEU A 198 1.05 8.83 -0.93
CA LEU A 198 0.45 9.83 -1.81
C LEU A 198 0.48 9.43 -3.30
N THR A 199 0.99 8.24 -3.63
CA THR A 199 1.17 7.81 -5.03
C THR A 199 -0.16 7.76 -5.79
N GLY A 200 -1.26 7.38 -5.15
CA GLY A 200 -2.60 7.45 -5.73
C GLY A 200 -3.03 8.87 -6.06
N ALA A 201 -2.86 9.83 -5.14
CA ALA A 201 -3.18 11.23 -5.39
C ALA A 201 -2.32 11.82 -6.51
N PHE A 202 -1.03 11.49 -6.53
CA PHE A 202 -0.11 11.88 -7.61
C PHE A 202 -0.54 11.33 -8.97
N GLY A 203 -0.91 10.05 -9.03
CA GLY A 203 -1.45 9.45 -10.26
C GLY A 203 -2.75 10.11 -10.73
N ALA A 204 -3.64 10.48 -9.82
CA ALA A 204 -4.86 11.23 -10.16
C ALA A 204 -4.52 12.62 -10.75
N ALA A 205 -3.53 13.32 -10.18
CA ALA A 205 -3.05 14.60 -10.72
C ALA A 205 -2.44 14.45 -12.13
N LEU A 206 -1.66 13.39 -12.38
CA LEU A 206 -1.12 13.09 -13.71
C LEU A 206 -2.24 12.86 -14.74
N LEU A 207 -3.29 12.14 -14.37
CA LEU A 207 -4.45 11.93 -15.23
C LEU A 207 -5.21 13.24 -15.48
N ALA A 208 -5.37 14.08 -14.46
CA ALA A 208 -5.98 15.40 -14.63
C ALA A 208 -5.18 16.25 -15.65
N MET A 209 -3.85 16.22 -15.59
CA MET A 209 -2.99 16.92 -16.56
C MET A 209 -3.13 16.39 -17.99
N GLU A 210 -3.26 15.08 -18.17
CA GLU A 210 -3.42 14.47 -19.50
C GLU A 210 -4.76 14.83 -20.15
N HIS A 211 -5.85 14.79 -19.39
CA HIS A 211 -7.18 15.13 -19.91
C HIS A 211 -7.34 16.62 -20.24
N THR A 212 -6.59 17.52 -19.58
CA THR A 212 -6.56 18.94 -19.95
C THR A 212 -5.87 19.19 -21.29
N ARG A 213 -4.93 18.33 -21.68
CA ARG A 213 -4.22 18.46 -22.97
C ARG A 213 -5.05 17.97 -24.15
N THR A 214 -5.90 16.95 -23.94
CA THR A 214 -6.77 16.41 -25.00
C THR A 214 -7.99 17.27 -25.30
N THR A 215 -8.48 18.09 -24.36
CA THR A 215 -9.59 19.05 -24.62
C THR A 215 -9.15 20.36 -25.28
N LYS A 216 -7.84 20.58 -25.50
CA LYS A 216 -7.29 21.77 -26.18
C LYS A 216 -6.77 21.49 -27.60
N SER A 217 -7.01 20.29 -28.13
CA SER A 217 -6.74 19.89 -29.52
C SER A 217 -8.05 19.74 -30.29
#